data_AF-A0A517VEN4-F1
#
_entry.id   AF-A0A517VEN4-F1
#
_cell.length_a   1.000
_cell.length_b   1.000
_cell.length_c   1.000
_cell.angle_alpha   90.00
_cell.angle_beta   90.00
_cell.angle_gamma   90.00
#
_symmetry.space_group_name_H-M   'P 1'
#
loop_
_entity.id
_entity.type
_entity.pdbx_description
1 polymer ?
#
loop_
_entity_poly.entity_id
_entity_poly.type
_entity_poly.pdbx_seq_one_letter_code
_entity_poly.pdbx_strand_id
1 'polypeptide(L)' 'MVGAGVKKGFSYGQSDEFGFKTAINPTSVYDFNATILHLLGLDHEKLTYYHNGLERRLMFVHGEVIKDALA' A
#
# COMPACT_ATOMS: atom_id res chain seq x y z
N MET A 1 16.23 -13.61 -9.52
CA MET A 1 16.24 -12.50 -8.56
C MET A 1 15.67 -13.03 -7.25
N VAL A 2 16.47 -13.16 -6.18
CA VAL A 2 16.04 -13.68 -4.87
C VAL A 2 15.84 -12.49 -3.92
N GLY A 3 14.88 -11.63 -4.24
CA GLY A 3 14.56 -10.43 -3.46
C GLY A 3 13.07 -10.17 -3.45
N ALA A 4 12.56 -9.58 -2.37
CA ALA A 4 11.12 -9.35 -2.16
C ALA A 4 10.50 -8.26 -3.07
N GLY A 5 11.17 -7.84 -4.15
CA GLY A 5 10.68 -6.80 -5.07
C GLY A 5 10.72 -5.35 -4.55
N VAL A 6 11.47 -5.09 -3.47
CA VAL A 6 11.54 -3.78 -2.79
C VAL A 6 12.97 -3.25 -2.75
N LYS A 7 13.14 -1.93 -2.84
CA LYS A 7 14.45 -1.26 -2.70
C LYS A 7 15.07 -1.57 -1.32
N LYS A 8 16.34 -1.99 -1.31
CA LYS A 8 17.07 -2.29 -0.06
C LYS A 8 17.38 -1.01 0.70
N GLY A 9 17.11 -1.00 2.02
CA GLY A 9 17.44 0.13 2.90
C GLY A 9 16.62 1.40 2.59
N PHE A 10 15.38 1.23 2.11
CA PHE A 10 14.52 2.33 1.73
C PHE A 10 13.63 2.79 2.90
N SER A 11 13.49 4.11 3.05
CA SER A 11 12.52 4.74 3.94
C SER A 11 11.62 5.63 3.11
N TYR A 12 10.32 5.61 3.38
CA TYR A 12 9.33 6.37 2.63
C TYR A 12 8.54 7.32 3.53
N GLY A 13 8.53 8.60 3.15
CA GLY A 13 7.89 9.66 3.90
C GLY A 13 8.70 10.19 5.08
N GLN A 14 8.20 11.28 5.67
CA GLN A 14 8.80 11.94 6.83
C GLN A 14 7.73 12.56 7.71
N SER A 15 7.89 12.44 9.03
CA SER A 15 7.06 13.14 10.01
C SER A 15 7.41 14.63 10.08
N ASP A 16 6.48 15.44 10.59
CA ASP A 16 6.74 16.84 10.91
C ASP A 16 7.78 16.99 12.04
N GLU A 17 8.21 18.23 12.30
CA GLU A 17 9.24 18.55 13.30
C GLU A 17 8.86 18.11 14.73
N PHE A 18 7.58 17.92 15.00
CA PHE A 18 7.04 17.50 16.30
C PHE A 18 6.67 16.01 16.35
N GLY A 19 6.79 15.29 15.23
CA GLY A 19 6.37 13.90 15.09
C GLY A 19 4.85 13.67 15.12
N PHE A 20 4.01 14.69 14.92
CA PHE A 20 2.56 14.58 15.09
C PHE A 20 1.81 14.17 13.82
N LYS A 21 2.26 14.64 12.66
CA LYS A 21 1.68 14.33 11.35
C LYS A 21 2.77 14.02 10.32
N THR A 22 2.36 13.46 9.19
CA THR A 22 3.24 13.28 8.03
C THR A 22 3.45 14.62 7.32
N ALA A 23 4.71 15.02 7.15
CA ALA A 23 5.09 16.21 6.40
C ALA A 23 5.41 15.90 4.93
N ILE A 24 6.02 14.75 4.65
CA ILE A 24 6.42 14.34 3.29
C ILE A 24 5.83 12.97 2.97
N ASN A 25 5.26 12.83 1.76
CA ASN A 25 4.64 11.61 1.23
C ASN A 25 3.63 10.97 2.21
N PRO A 26 2.51 11.65 2.52
CA PRO A 26 1.44 11.07 3.32
C PRO A 26 0.99 9.75 2.68
N THR A 27 0.82 8.75 3.52
CA THR A 27 0.47 7.40 3.11
C THR A 27 -0.48 6.83 4.14
N SER A 28 -1.42 6.02 3.68
CA SER A 28 -2.38 5.33 4.52
C SER A 28 -2.02 3.85 4.70
N VAL A 29 -2.67 3.21 5.65
CA VAL A 29 -2.59 1.75 5.81
C VAL A 29 -3.11 1.03 4.55
N TYR A 30 -4.00 1.66 3.77
CA TYR A 30 -4.51 1.08 2.53
C TYR A 30 -3.43 0.99 1.46
N ASP A 31 -2.59 2.01 1.31
CA ASP A 31 -1.50 2.03 0.32
C ASP A 31 -0.41 1.01 0.68
N PHE A 32 -0.12 0.87 1.98
CA PHE A 32 0.81 -0.14 2.49
C PHE A 32 0.35 -1.57 2.14
N ASN A 33 -0.90 -1.90 2.45
CA ASN A 33 -1.47 -3.22 2.15
C ASN A 33 -1.61 -3.46 0.63
N ALA A 34 -1.98 -2.44 -0.15
CA ALA A 34 -2.00 -2.52 -1.62
C ALA A 34 -0.62 -2.87 -2.18
N THR A 35 0.44 -2.28 -1.62
CA THR A 35 1.83 -2.56 -2.00
C THR A 35 2.24 -3.99 -1.64
N ILE A 36 1.86 -4.51 -0.47
CA ILE A 36 2.11 -5.91 -0.10
C ILE A 36 1.44 -6.87 -1.08
N LEU A 37 0.15 -6.65 -1.39
CA LEU A 37 -0.59 -7.50 -2.31
C LEU A 37 0.04 -7.48 -3.71
N HIS A 38 0.48 -6.31 -4.17
CA HIS A 38 1.21 -6.16 -5.42
C HIS A 38 2.50 -6.99 -5.46
N LEU A 39 3.30 -6.97 -4.37
CA LEU A 39 4.51 -7.78 -4.26
C LEU A 39 4.25 -9.29 -4.25
N LEU A 40 3.07 -9.70 -3.80
CA LEU A 40 2.60 -11.10 -3.87
C LEU A 40 2.03 -11.46 -5.25
N GLY A 41 2.01 -10.53 -6.21
CA GLY A 41 1.45 -10.73 -7.55
C GLY A 41 -0.08 -10.63 -7.60
N LEU A 42 -0.71 -10.07 -6.57
CA LEU A 42 -2.15 -9.89 -6.49
C LEU A 42 -2.52 -8.45 -6.83
N ASP A 43 -3.59 -8.29 -7.61
CA ASP A 43 -4.19 -6.99 -7.90
C ASP A 43 -5.21 -6.66 -6.81
N HIS A 44 -4.86 -5.75 -5.90
CA HIS A 44 -5.73 -5.36 -4.79
C HIS A 44 -7.05 -4.77 -5.25
N GLU A 45 -7.13 -4.28 -6.49
CA GLU A 45 -8.35 -3.73 -7.08
C GLU A 45 -9.39 -4.80 -7.43
N LYS A 46 -8.92 -6.02 -7.71
CA LYS A 46 -9.74 -7.16 -8.18
C LYS A 46 -10.06 -8.18 -7.09
N LEU A 47 -9.52 -8.00 -5.88
CA LEU A 47 -9.84 -8.84 -4.73
C LEU A 47 -11.19 -8.44 -4.14
N THR A 48 -12.26 -8.85 -4.82
CA THR A 48 -13.64 -8.60 -4.43
C THR A 48 -14.32 -9.86 -3.88
N TYR A 49 -15.24 -9.66 -2.94
CA TYR A 49 -16.08 -10.70 -2.38
C TYR A 49 -17.50 -10.18 -2.19
N TYR A 50 -18.50 -10.99 -2.53
CA TYR A 50 -19.91 -10.60 -2.41
C TYR A 50 -20.41 -10.76 -0.99
N HIS A 51 -20.84 -9.66 -0.36
CA HIS A 51 -21.30 -9.66 1.02
C HIS A 51 -22.37 -8.58 1.27
N ASN A 52 -23.51 -8.98 1.84
CA ASN A 52 -24.67 -8.12 2.11
C ASN A 52 -25.17 -7.36 0.87
N GLY A 53 -25.32 -8.05 -0.26
CA GLY A 53 -25.89 -7.46 -1.47
C GLY A 53 -24.92 -6.62 -2.31
N LEU A 54 -23.65 -6.54 -1.92
CA LEU A 54 -22.65 -5.70 -2.57
C LEU A 54 -21.36 -6.48 -2.80
N GLU A 55 -20.73 -6.27 -3.95
CA GLU A 55 -19.33 -6.64 -4.14
C GLU A 55 -18.45 -5.70 -3.32
N ARG A 56 -17.68 -6.27 -2.40
CA ARG A 56 -16.77 -5.53 -1.52
C ARG A 56 -15.35 -5.87 -1.87
N ARG A 57 -14.54 -4.84 -2.07
CA ARG A 57 -13.10 -4.97 -2.21
C ARG A 57 -12.44 -5.13 -0.85
N LEU A 58 -11.44 -6.01 -0.74
CA LEU A 58 -10.68 -6.25 0.48
C LEU A 58 -10.11 -4.95 1.09
N MET A 59 -9.67 -4.04 0.23
CA MET A 59 -9.07 -2.74 0.59
C MET A 59 -10.07 -1.57 0.61
N PHE A 60 -11.38 -1.84 0.55
CA PHE A 60 -12.41 -0.83 0.31
C PHE A 60 -12.09 -0.01 -0.96
N VAL A 61 -12.62 1.20 -1.16
CA VAL A 61 -12.33 2.01 -2.38
C VAL A 61 -10.98 2.77 -2.33
N HIS A 62 -10.11 2.46 -1.38
CA HIS A 62 -8.87 3.20 -1.13
C HIS A 62 -7.64 2.32 -1.38
N GLY A 63 -6.45 2.92 -1.44
CA GLY A 63 -5.17 2.25 -1.57
C GLY A 63 -4.56 2.35 -2.96
N GLU A 64 -3.40 2.99 -3.04
CA GLU A 64 -2.53 2.99 -4.21
C GLU A 64 -1.19 2.30 -3.89
N VAL A 65 -0.60 1.65 -4.89
CA VAL A 65 0.70 1.00 -4.73
C VAL A 65 1.79 2.06 -4.61
N ILE A 66 2.63 1.95 -3.57
CA ILE A 66 3.78 2.82 -3.34
C ILE A 66 4.90 2.42 -4.30
N LYS A 67 4.81 2.91 -5.55
CA LYS A 67 5.75 2.58 -6.63
C LYS A 67 7.19 2.94 -6.30
N ASP A 68 7.39 3.99 -5.51
CA ASP A 68 8.72 4.44 -5.10
C ASP A 68 9.45 3.42 -4.22
N ALA A 69 8.73 2.51 -3.56
CA ALA A 69 9.32 1.45 -2.75
C ALA A 69 9.78 0.24 -3.58
N LEU A 70 9.27 0.07 -4.80
CA LEU A 70 9.53 -1.10 -5.66
C LEU A 70 10.92 -1.01 -6.33
N ALA A 71 11.57 -2.16 -6.54
CA ALA A 71 12.92 -2.28 -7.12
C ALA A 71 12.94 -2.47 -8.64
#